data_AF-A0A1R0XEC7-F1
#
_entry.id   AF-A0A1R0XEC7-F1
#
_cell.length_a   1.000
_cell.length_b   1.000
_cell.length_c   1.000
_cell.angle_alpha   90.00
_cell.angle_beta   90.00
_cell.angle_gamma   90.00
#
_symmetry.space_group_name_H-M   'P 1'
#
loop_
_entity.id
_entity.type
_entity.pdbx_description
1 polymer ?
#
loop_
_entity_poly.entity_id
_entity_poly.type
_entity_poly.pdbx_seq_one_letter_code
_entity_poly.pdbx_strand_id
1 'polypeptide(L)'
;MSRLTIRPEIKDGESLSSYLMRACRANMVLYLDLLRHVQPIRSMDVFYRRSIRIDIMPQQKHDMKRLAMLIGQTEKSLFEMTYDSLRLKFNHYGLYFDESFLTLMPVLLESNKRKFCTHCLEENLGFQMLWQVRDIDVCFKHNVKLRTSCPICNHDQSYIHNNLGAYRCYHCENYLFSENQQFHEANEEYMHQRYDEWKYILDSKKRLFPGLVDGLDLQKTICITLIYILQLQLEESPTQYRYNLVSRLLRHDFLHSILRFINDQTSPQKVTFPQLMKILNKAKIRMIDFVEMKVPASYVNSIKSLKVQESVIRKCLSPWCITFEKSDALKEIPYTHFSSFKNQKFSNTSICVNCGIRYGLNMNTKQWLEIDTNIDLINNVVLMLWFDKSEKEIRISLDITYRKLYQALGYALRYNLLPDNKREIYMKYSQSDLDIIECFKELYSEATTITYKAQKWYGWHGIEFFYHFYNPVVQQYRWIEYTQKNKFINKQKVLKVQPHIEKTLNDILYLEEELTTKEIAASLDIEFINFQKYGFSKKVQEIKRQMQKQATESELFDKVQEYVKTMDQVRLSVFIITSGKAQMILRNPCLLWRIILPSSLL
;
A
#
# COMPACT_ATOMS: atom_id res chain seq x y z
N MET A 1 3.04 -13.56 40.67
CA MET A 1 1.99 -14.54 40.30
C MET A 1 2.67 -15.87 40.05
N SER A 2 2.38 -16.91 40.83
CA SER A 2 3.14 -18.18 40.85
C SER A 2 2.63 -19.23 39.86
N ARG A 3 1.33 -19.54 39.76
CA ARG A 3 0.71 -20.36 38.68
C ARG A 3 -0.80 -20.23 38.77
N LEU A 4 -1.54 -20.38 37.67
CA LEU A 4 -3.00 -20.50 37.71
C LEU A 4 -3.42 -21.88 38.28
N THR A 5 -4.40 -21.88 39.17
CA THR A 5 -4.89 -23.07 39.86
C THR A 5 -5.89 -23.84 39.00
N ILE A 6 -6.86 -23.14 38.40
CA ILE A 6 -7.86 -23.74 37.51
C ILE A 6 -7.36 -23.69 36.06
N ARG A 7 -7.26 -24.84 35.42
CA ARG A 7 -6.75 -24.95 34.04
C ARG A 7 -7.83 -25.59 33.16
N PRO A 8 -8.64 -24.79 32.46
CA PRO A 8 -9.60 -25.35 31.53
C PRO A 8 -8.87 -26.18 30.46
N GLU A 9 -9.58 -27.18 29.95
CA GLU A 9 -9.13 -27.96 28.81
C GLU A 9 -9.12 -27.10 27.55
N ILE A 10 -8.05 -27.23 26.75
CA ILE A 10 -7.92 -26.63 25.43
C ILE A 10 -8.95 -27.29 24.50
N LYS A 11 -9.72 -26.49 23.79
CA LYS A 11 -10.71 -27.00 22.81
C LYS A 11 -10.08 -27.08 21.42
N ASP A 12 -10.53 -28.06 20.64
CA ASP A 12 -10.04 -28.21 19.26
C ASP A 12 -10.32 -26.95 18.45
N GLY A 13 -9.31 -26.50 17.70
CA GLY A 13 -9.33 -25.27 16.90
C GLY A 13 -9.44 -23.94 17.68
N GLU A 14 -9.44 -23.97 19.01
CA GLU A 14 -9.55 -22.79 19.86
C GLU A 14 -8.36 -21.83 19.66
N SER A 15 -8.64 -20.53 19.64
CA SER A 15 -7.58 -19.51 19.56
C SER A 15 -6.92 -19.26 20.92
N LEU A 16 -5.64 -18.90 20.93
CA LEU A 16 -4.89 -18.68 22.18
C LEU A 16 -5.56 -17.62 23.06
N SER A 17 -6.02 -16.52 22.48
CA SER A 17 -6.77 -15.48 23.20
C SER A 17 -8.05 -16.02 23.84
N SER A 18 -8.78 -16.92 23.18
CA SER A 18 -9.98 -17.56 23.75
C SER A 18 -9.63 -18.37 24.99
N TYR A 19 -8.64 -19.24 24.83
CA TYR A 19 -8.18 -20.12 25.89
C TYR A 19 -7.73 -19.33 27.12
N LEU A 20 -6.92 -18.29 26.90
CA LEU A 20 -6.43 -17.42 27.95
C LEU A 20 -7.56 -16.63 28.64
N MET A 21 -8.57 -16.15 27.91
CA MET A 21 -9.75 -15.48 28.51
C MET A 21 -10.55 -16.44 29.42
N ARG A 22 -10.76 -17.68 28.99
CA ARG A 22 -11.43 -18.71 29.81
C ARG A 22 -10.59 -19.08 31.04
N ALA A 23 -9.29 -19.26 30.89
CA ALA A 23 -8.38 -19.54 32.00
C ALA A 23 -8.35 -18.39 33.02
N CYS A 24 -8.27 -17.15 32.55
CA CYS A 24 -8.32 -15.96 33.41
C CYS A 24 -9.64 -15.90 34.19
N ARG A 25 -10.78 -16.08 33.50
CA ARG A 25 -12.10 -16.11 34.14
C ARG A 25 -12.18 -17.18 35.23
N ALA A 26 -11.74 -18.40 34.93
CA ALA A 26 -11.78 -19.50 35.88
C ALA A 26 -10.96 -19.23 37.16
N ASN A 27 -9.93 -18.38 37.07
CA ASN A 27 -9.09 -18.02 38.20
C ASN A 27 -9.41 -16.64 38.79
N MET A 28 -10.48 -15.98 38.34
CA MET A 28 -10.84 -14.61 38.76
C MET A 28 -9.70 -13.60 38.54
N VAL A 29 -8.91 -13.79 37.48
CA VAL A 29 -7.81 -12.90 37.08
C VAL A 29 -8.25 -12.09 35.86
N LEU A 30 -7.87 -10.81 35.78
CA LEU A 30 -8.09 -10.02 34.58
C LEU A 30 -7.12 -10.47 33.48
N TYR A 31 -7.61 -10.61 32.25
CA TYR A 31 -6.81 -11.02 31.10
C TYR A 31 -5.54 -10.17 30.92
N LEU A 32 -5.68 -8.86 31.12
CA LEU A 32 -4.56 -7.92 30.99
C LEU A 32 -3.51 -8.08 32.08
N ASP A 33 -3.91 -8.46 33.30
CA ASP A 33 -2.96 -8.70 34.39
C ASP A 33 -2.12 -9.94 34.12
N LEU A 34 -2.74 -11.01 33.61
CA LEU A 34 -2.00 -12.17 33.12
C LEU A 34 -0.96 -11.75 32.08
N LEU A 35 -1.37 -10.97 31.07
CA LEU A 35 -0.44 -10.61 30.01
C LEU A 35 0.68 -9.67 30.50
N ARG A 36 0.40 -8.74 31.42
CA ARG A 36 1.43 -7.91 32.08
C ARG A 36 2.49 -8.76 32.77
N HIS A 37 2.09 -9.87 33.38
CA HIS A 37 3.04 -10.78 34.03
C HIS A 37 3.96 -11.51 33.07
N VAL A 38 3.60 -11.65 31.78
CA VAL A 38 4.43 -12.32 30.78
C VAL A 38 5.07 -11.34 29.80
N GLN A 39 4.92 -10.03 29.97
CA GLN A 39 5.59 -9.05 29.12
C GLN A 39 7.03 -8.80 29.59
N PRO A 40 8.04 -8.90 28.71
CA PRO A 40 9.42 -8.59 29.06
C PRO A 40 9.68 -7.07 29.18
N ILE A 41 8.84 -6.23 28.54
CA ILE A 41 9.04 -4.78 28.45
C ILE A 41 7.84 -4.06 29.09
N ARG A 42 8.09 -3.11 30.01
CA ARG A 42 7.07 -2.36 30.78
C ARG A 42 6.25 -1.32 29.99
N SER A 43 6.28 -1.36 28.65
CA SER A 43 5.57 -0.38 27.81
C SER A 43 4.07 -0.71 27.75
N MET A 44 3.26 0.08 28.45
CA MET A 44 1.81 -0.10 28.60
C MET A 44 0.99 0.42 27.40
N ASP A 45 1.50 1.39 26.65
CA ASP A 45 0.69 2.19 25.70
C ASP A 45 0.27 1.46 24.40
N VAL A 46 0.77 0.25 24.14
CA VAL A 46 0.58 -0.45 22.85
C VAL A 46 -0.38 -1.65 22.95
N PHE A 47 -1.13 -1.78 24.04
CA PHE A 47 -1.89 -3.00 24.33
C PHE A 47 -3.21 -3.11 23.57
N TYR A 48 -4.07 -2.09 23.65
CA TYR A 48 -5.45 -2.19 23.16
C TYR A 48 -5.59 -2.12 21.63
N ARG A 49 -4.72 -1.38 20.93
CA ARG A 49 -4.86 -1.16 19.49
C ARG A 49 -4.50 -2.38 18.62
N ARG A 50 -3.95 -3.46 19.21
CA ARG A 50 -3.40 -4.61 18.45
C ARG A 50 -3.55 -5.93 19.21
N SER A 51 -4.70 -6.15 19.83
CA SER A 51 -5.02 -7.30 20.68
C SER A 51 -4.87 -8.65 19.95
N ILE A 52 -5.21 -8.73 18.66
CA ILE A 52 -5.01 -9.94 17.82
C ILE A 52 -3.57 -10.46 17.76
N ARG A 53 -2.57 -9.65 18.15
CA ARG A 53 -1.15 -10.06 18.07
C ARG A 53 -0.81 -11.28 18.92
N ILE A 54 -1.55 -11.51 20.01
CA ILE A 54 -1.38 -12.74 20.81
C ILE A 54 -1.70 -13.99 19.98
N ASP A 55 -2.64 -13.91 19.04
CA ASP A 55 -3.00 -15.02 18.17
C ASP A 55 -2.12 -15.08 16.90
N ILE A 56 -1.41 -13.99 16.54
CA ILE A 56 -0.58 -13.94 15.33
C ILE A 56 0.90 -14.28 15.60
N MET A 57 1.50 -13.63 16.59
CA MET A 57 2.95 -13.72 16.88
C MET A 57 3.19 -13.39 18.35
N PRO A 58 2.77 -14.27 19.28
CA PRO A 58 2.75 -13.95 20.71
C PRO A 58 4.14 -13.67 21.29
N GLN A 59 5.18 -14.36 20.81
CA GLN A 59 6.57 -14.25 21.25
C GLN A 59 7.21 -12.87 21.01
N GLN A 60 6.64 -12.04 20.13
CA GLN A 60 7.15 -10.68 19.93
C GLN A 60 6.95 -9.80 21.16
N LYS A 61 5.88 -10.06 21.90
CA LYS A 61 5.45 -9.22 23.03
C LYS A 61 5.41 -9.97 24.35
N HIS A 62 5.41 -11.30 24.33
CA HIS A 62 5.19 -12.11 25.52
C HIS A 62 6.25 -13.20 25.63
N ASP A 63 6.73 -13.42 26.85
CA ASP A 63 7.55 -14.56 27.24
C ASP A 63 6.66 -15.81 27.26
N MET A 64 6.69 -16.57 26.16
CA MET A 64 5.86 -17.75 25.97
C MET A 64 6.21 -18.89 26.91
N LYS A 65 7.48 -19.01 27.31
CA LYS A 65 7.91 -19.97 28.32
C LYS A 65 7.30 -19.66 29.68
N ARG A 66 7.32 -18.40 30.08
CA ARG A 66 6.67 -17.95 31.31
C ARG A 66 5.15 -18.11 31.25
N LEU A 67 4.52 -17.79 30.12
CA LEU A 67 3.09 -18.00 29.91
C LEU A 67 2.72 -19.48 30.03
N ALA A 68 3.46 -20.35 29.36
CA ALA A 68 3.32 -21.81 29.43
C ALA A 68 3.39 -22.31 30.88
N MET A 69 4.39 -21.85 31.65
CA MET A 69 4.55 -22.17 33.06
C MET A 69 3.35 -21.69 33.91
N LEU A 70 2.91 -20.45 33.74
CA LEU A 70 1.79 -19.86 34.49
C LEU A 70 0.46 -20.58 34.21
N ILE A 71 0.19 -20.92 32.96
CA ILE A 71 -1.04 -21.61 32.56
C ILE A 71 -0.93 -23.13 32.76
N GLY A 72 0.28 -23.66 32.93
CA GLY A 72 0.52 -25.10 33.05
C GLY A 72 0.34 -25.87 31.75
N GLN A 73 0.70 -25.26 30.63
CA GLN A 73 0.70 -25.85 29.29
C GLN A 73 2.12 -25.91 28.73
N THR A 74 2.32 -26.62 27.61
CA THR A 74 3.59 -26.57 26.87
C THR A 74 3.61 -25.38 25.92
N GLU A 75 4.79 -24.82 25.63
CA GLU A 75 4.92 -23.75 24.63
C GLU A 75 4.38 -24.19 23.27
N LYS A 76 4.68 -25.43 22.87
CA LYS A 76 4.19 -26.02 21.62
C LYS A 76 2.65 -25.96 21.53
N SER A 77 1.95 -26.40 22.58
CA SER A 77 0.49 -26.37 22.62
C SER A 77 -0.06 -24.94 22.54
N LEU A 78 0.61 -23.97 23.17
CA LEU A 78 0.21 -22.57 23.04
C LEU A 78 0.37 -22.06 21.61
N PHE A 79 1.47 -22.39 20.94
CA PHE A 79 1.71 -22.00 19.55
C PHE A 79 0.75 -22.67 18.56
N GLU A 80 0.29 -23.89 18.82
CA GLU A 80 -0.73 -24.58 18.01
C GLU A 80 -2.08 -23.85 18.01
N MET A 81 -2.36 -23.03 19.04
CA MET A 81 -3.54 -22.16 19.12
C MET A 81 -3.34 -20.78 18.46
N THR A 82 -2.27 -20.60 17.67
CA THR A 82 -1.90 -19.33 17.01
C THR A 82 -1.59 -19.52 15.53
N TYR A 83 -1.49 -18.41 14.80
CA TYR A 83 -1.01 -18.36 13.42
C TYR A 83 0.53 -18.47 13.31
N ASP A 84 1.25 -18.83 14.39
CA ASP A 84 2.72 -18.93 14.36
C ASP A 84 3.21 -20.02 13.40
N SER A 85 2.43 -21.10 13.21
CA SER A 85 2.74 -22.14 12.23
C SER A 85 2.89 -21.55 10.82
N LEU A 86 2.02 -20.61 10.46
CA LEU A 86 2.06 -19.92 9.17
C LEU A 86 3.30 -19.01 9.07
N ARG A 87 3.63 -18.29 10.14
CA ARG A 87 4.85 -17.47 10.21
C ARG A 87 6.11 -18.32 10.03
N LEU A 88 6.22 -19.42 10.76
CA LEU A 88 7.36 -20.32 10.69
C LEU A 88 7.60 -20.83 9.27
N LYS A 89 6.52 -21.16 8.55
CA LYS A 89 6.63 -21.52 7.14
C LYS A 89 7.18 -20.36 6.31
N PHE A 90 6.63 -19.15 6.42
CA PHE A 90 7.17 -18.00 5.68
C PHE A 90 8.64 -17.70 5.98
N ASN A 91 9.04 -17.80 7.24
CA ASN A 91 10.41 -17.55 7.68
C ASN A 91 11.35 -18.65 7.21
N HIS A 92 10.95 -19.92 7.29
CA HIS A 92 11.71 -21.06 6.76
C HIS A 92 12.06 -20.88 5.27
N TYR A 93 11.15 -20.26 4.53
CA TYR A 93 11.29 -19.98 3.11
C TYR A 93 11.92 -18.61 2.79
N GLY A 94 12.34 -17.84 3.80
CA GLY A 94 12.95 -16.51 3.63
C GLY A 94 12.05 -15.49 2.96
N LEU A 95 10.71 -15.67 3.04
CA LEU A 95 9.76 -14.86 2.27
C LEU A 95 9.40 -13.55 2.98
N TYR A 96 9.34 -13.57 4.30
CA TYR A 96 9.02 -12.39 5.13
C TYR A 96 9.98 -12.29 6.31
N PHE A 97 10.24 -11.04 6.71
CA PHE A 97 10.72 -10.73 8.05
C PHE A 97 9.53 -10.62 9.00
N ASP A 98 9.75 -10.83 10.30
CA ASP A 98 8.69 -10.82 11.32
C ASP A 98 7.84 -9.52 11.28
N GLU A 99 8.44 -8.36 11.02
CA GLU A 99 7.70 -7.09 10.88
C GLU A 99 6.75 -7.06 9.67
N SER A 100 7.15 -7.69 8.56
CA SER A 100 6.32 -7.76 7.36
C SER A 100 5.11 -8.65 7.59
N PHE A 101 5.29 -9.77 8.31
CA PHE A 101 4.20 -10.69 8.65
C PHE A 101 3.08 -9.98 9.42
N LEU A 102 3.43 -9.21 10.46
CA LEU A 102 2.46 -8.42 11.23
C LEU A 102 1.71 -7.36 10.43
N THR A 103 2.30 -6.87 9.35
CA THR A 103 1.69 -5.88 8.47
C THR A 103 0.73 -6.55 7.48
N LEU A 104 1.01 -7.80 7.09
CA LEU A 104 0.22 -8.55 6.12
C LEU A 104 -0.98 -9.26 6.73
N MET A 105 -0.85 -9.81 7.95
CA MET A 105 -1.92 -10.59 8.58
C MET A 105 -3.25 -9.83 8.78
N PRO A 106 -3.28 -8.53 9.13
CA PRO A 106 -4.54 -7.78 9.20
C PRO A 106 -5.31 -7.67 7.87
N VAL A 107 -4.66 -7.93 6.72
CA VAL A 107 -5.32 -8.01 5.42
C VAL A 107 -6.11 -9.31 5.27
N LEU A 108 -5.66 -10.38 5.93
CA LEU A 108 -6.26 -11.73 5.87
C LEU A 108 -7.22 -11.99 7.03
N LEU A 109 -7.02 -11.31 8.15
CA LEU A 109 -7.74 -11.54 9.40
C LEU A 109 -8.62 -10.35 9.77
N GLU A 110 -9.73 -10.63 10.44
CA GLU A 110 -10.49 -9.65 11.21
C GLU A 110 -9.75 -9.39 12.51
N SER A 111 -9.13 -8.20 12.63
CA SER A 111 -8.25 -7.84 13.74
C SER A 111 -8.93 -7.06 14.85
N ASN A 112 -10.10 -6.48 14.57
CA ASN A 112 -10.73 -5.51 15.45
C ASN A 112 -11.91 -6.12 16.18
N LYS A 113 -12.68 -6.96 15.49
CA LYS A 113 -13.90 -7.58 16.01
C LYS A 113 -13.71 -9.07 16.25
N ARG A 114 -14.35 -9.62 17.27
CA ARG A 114 -14.37 -11.07 17.50
C ARG A 114 -15.50 -11.69 16.69
N LYS A 115 -15.17 -12.54 15.72
CA LYS A 115 -16.17 -13.41 15.06
C LYS A 115 -16.54 -14.61 15.94
N PHE A 116 -17.81 -15.00 15.97
CA PHE A 116 -18.30 -16.16 16.73
C PHE A 116 -19.56 -16.82 16.16
N CYS A 117 -19.79 -18.08 16.52
CA CYS A 117 -21.03 -18.82 16.29
C CYS A 117 -21.77 -19.02 17.61
N THR A 118 -23.07 -18.71 17.68
CA THR A 118 -23.82 -18.80 18.95
C THR A 118 -23.91 -20.25 19.45
N HIS A 119 -24.20 -21.20 18.56
CA HIS A 119 -24.30 -22.62 18.88
C HIS A 119 -22.98 -23.20 19.39
N CYS A 120 -21.84 -22.89 18.76
CA CYS A 120 -20.54 -23.33 19.28
C CYS A 120 -20.21 -22.76 20.67
N LEU A 121 -20.64 -21.53 20.97
CA LEU A 121 -20.43 -20.93 22.28
C LEU A 121 -21.32 -21.60 23.35
N GLU A 122 -22.56 -21.92 23.01
CA GLU A 122 -23.48 -22.71 23.85
C GLU A 122 -22.91 -24.10 24.18
N GLU A 123 -22.29 -24.75 23.18
CA GLU A 123 -21.57 -26.02 23.33
C GLU A 123 -20.20 -25.89 24.04
N ASN A 124 -19.82 -24.69 24.49
CA ASN A 124 -18.56 -24.41 25.19
C ASN A 124 -17.28 -24.78 24.39
N LEU A 125 -17.30 -24.59 23.07
CA LEU A 125 -16.14 -24.83 22.18
C LEU A 125 -15.13 -23.67 22.15
N GLY A 126 -15.38 -22.58 22.87
CA GLY A 126 -14.56 -21.38 22.81
C GLY A 126 -14.64 -20.66 21.46
N PHE A 127 -13.85 -19.60 21.31
CA PHE A 127 -13.72 -18.90 20.03
C PHE A 127 -12.62 -19.54 19.19
N GLN A 128 -12.99 -19.92 17.98
CA GLN A 128 -12.10 -20.64 17.07
C GLN A 128 -11.14 -19.68 16.35
N MET A 129 -9.91 -20.14 16.12
CA MET A 129 -8.90 -19.37 15.40
C MET A 129 -9.36 -19.09 13.96
N LEU A 130 -9.82 -20.11 13.24
CA LEU A 130 -10.23 -20.00 11.83
C LEU A 130 -11.36 -18.99 11.60
N TRP A 131 -12.22 -18.76 12.60
CA TRP A 131 -13.29 -17.76 12.46
C TRP A 131 -12.76 -16.36 12.21
N GLN A 132 -11.54 -16.02 12.64
CA GLN A 132 -10.99 -14.69 12.42
C GLN A 132 -10.45 -14.48 11.01
N VAL A 133 -10.41 -15.50 10.16
CA VAL A 133 -10.10 -15.34 8.74
C VAL A 133 -11.22 -14.56 8.05
N ARG A 134 -10.88 -13.56 7.22
CA ARG A 134 -11.90 -12.71 6.56
C ARG A 134 -12.78 -13.49 5.60
N ASP A 135 -12.17 -14.41 4.85
CA ASP A 135 -12.84 -15.28 3.86
C ASP A 135 -13.70 -16.39 4.50
N ILE A 136 -13.74 -16.48 5.83
CA ILE A 136 -14.58 -17.41 6.59
C ILE A 136 -15.67 -16.61 7.30
N ASP A 137 -16.91 -16.75 6.86
CA ASP A 137 -18.09 -16.05 7.39
C ASP A 137 -19.19 -17.00 7.87
N VAL A 138 -19.00 -18.32 7.74
CA VAL A 138 -19.93 -19.36 8.20
C VAL A 138 -19.22 -20.29 9.19
N CYS A 139 -19.95 -20.80 10.18
CA CYS A 139 -19.46 -21.84 11.08
C CYS A 139 -19.51 -23.20 10.37
N PHE A 140 -18.36 -23.89 10.28
CA PHE A 140 -18.30 -25.22 9.66
C PHE A 140 -19.20 -26.26 10.34
N LYS A 141 -19.32 -26.21 11.67
CA LYS A 141 -20.07 -27.23 12.43
C LYS A 141 -21.59 -27.06 12.31
N HIS A 142 -22.07 -25.81 12.36
CA HIS A 142 -23.50 -25.51 12.46
C HIS A 142 -24.09 -24.90 11.18
N ASN A 143 -23.27 -24.62 10.18
CA ASN A 143 -23.67 -23.99 8.92
C ASN A 143 -24.47 -22.67 9.11
N VAL A 144 -24.10 -21.89 10.12
CA VAL A 144 -24.69 -20.57 10.41
C VAL A 144 -23.67 -19.46 10.20
N LYS A 145 -24.14 -18.27 9.83
CA LYS A 145 -23.28 -17.10 9.65
C LYS A 145 -22.61 -16.72 10.98
N LEU A 146 -21.30 -16.49 10.94
CA LEU A 146 -20.53 -15.97 12.06
C LEU A 146 -20.95 -14.52 12.33
N ARG A 147 -21.20 -14.23 13.60
CA ARG A 147 -21.54 -12.89 14.09
C ARG A 147 -20.30 -12.17 14.60
N THR A 148 -20.32 -10.85 14.48
CA THR A 148 -19.41 -9.95 15.21
C THR A 148 -20.13 -9.15 16.28
N SER A 149 -21.45 -9.00 16.21
CA SER A 149 -22.25 -8.20 17.13
C SER A 149 -23.07 -9.06 18.11
N CYS A 150 -23.34 -8.50 19.29
CA CYS A 150 -24.20 -9.12 20.29
C CYS A 150 -25.63 -9.29 19.76
N PRO A 151 -26.29 -10.46 19.96
CA PRO A 151 -27.70 -10.64 19.60
C PRO A 151 -28.62 -9.59 20.21
N ILE A 152 -28.40 -9.25 21.49
CA ILE A 152 -29.33 -8.43 22.27
C ILE A 152 -29.12 -6.92 22.06
N CYS A 153 -27.88 -6.43 22.18
CA CYS A 153 -27.61 -4.98 22.11
C CYS A 153 -26.96 -4.53 20.78
N ASN A 154 -26.74 -5.45 19.84
CA ASN A 154 -26.14 -5.23 18.53
C ASN A 154 -24.76 -4.54 18.52
N HIS A 155 -24.07 -4.46 19.67
CA HIS A 155 -22.72 -3.91 19.73
C HIS A 155 -21.69 -4.93 19.22
N ASP A 156 -20.77 -4.48 18.37
CA ASP A 156 -19.67 -5.29 17.86
C ASP A 156 -18.70 -5.69 18.97
N GLN A 157 -18.49 -6.99 19.13
CA GLN A 157 -17.62 -7.54 20.16
C GLN A 157 -16.15 -7.19 19.86
N SER A 158 -15.51 -6.53 20.83
CA SER A 158 -14.04 -6.36 20.84
C SER A 158 -13.35 -7.71 20.66
N TYR A 159 -12.19 -7.72 19.99
CA TYR A 159 -11.39 -8.95 19.85
C TYR A 159 -11.03 -9.59 21.21
N ILE A 160 -10.78 -8.77 22.25
CA ILE A 160 -10.48 -9.21 23.62
C ILE A 160 -11.28 -8.38 24.62
N HIS A 161 -11.91 -9.07 25.57
CA HIS A 161 -12.52 -8.48 26.76
C HIS A 161 -12.74 -9.55 27.83
N ASN A 162 -12.67 -9.22 29.12
CA ASN A 162 -12.82 -10.20 30.20
C ASN A 162 -14.17 -10.94 30.15
N ASN A 163 -15.26 -10.24 29.82
CA ASN A 163 -16.59 -10.83 29.69
C ASN A 163 -16.68 -11.90 28.60
N LEU A 164 -15.82 -11.85 27.57
CA LEU A 164 -15.82 -12.85 26.51
C LEU A 164 -15.32 -14.21 26.99
N GLY A 165 -14.53 -14.29 28.07
CA GLY A 165 -14.19 -15.56 28.71
C GLY A 165 -15.40 -16.31 29.27
N ALA A 166 -16.53 -15.60 29.42
CA ALA A 166 -17.84 -16.10 29.84
C ALA A 166 -18.83 -16.31 28.69
N TYR A 167 -18.40 -16.00 27.46
CA TYR A 167 -19.26 -15.83 26.30
C TYR A 167 -20.35 -14.77 26.52
N ARG A 168 -20.03 -13.72 27.29
CA ARG A 168 -20.93 -12.58 27.54
C ARG A 168 -20.49 -11.36 26.76
N CYS A 169 -21.47 -10.57 26.34
CA CYS A 169 -21.26 -9.31 25.65
C CYS A 169 -20.40 -8.37 26.51
N TYR A 170 -19.42 -7.71 25.90
CA TYR A 170 -18.59 -6.72 26.61
C TYR A 170 -19.37 -5.44 26.97
N HIS A 171 -20.50 -5.19 26.32
CA HIS A 171 -21.31 -3.98 26.51
C HIS A 171 -22.52 -4.22 27.43
N CYS A 172 -23.40 -5.18 27.10
CA CYS A 172 -24.63 -5.42 27.86
C CYS A 172 -24.58 -6.65 28.78
N GLU A 173 -23.45 -7.36 28.84
CA GLU A 173 -23.22 -8.54 29.67
C GLU A 173 -24.13 -9.76 29.42
N ASN A 174 -25.11 -9.68 28.53
CA ASN A 174 -25.92 -10.82 28.09
C ASN A 174 -25.07 -11.87 27.39
N TYR A 175 -25.49 -13.13 27.49
CA TYR A 175 -24.83 -14.23 26.77
C TYR A 175 -24.91 -14.01 25.26
N LEU A 176 -23.81 -14.29 24.57
CA LEU A 176 -23.73 -14.15 23.12
C LEU A 176 -24.52 -15.22 22.36
N PHE A 177 -25.05 -16.23 23.07
CA PHE A 177 -25.83 -17.33 22.54
C PHE A 177 -27.31 -17.31 22.98
N SER A 178 -27.82 -16.17 23.47
CA SER A 178 -29.20 -16.06 23.98
C SER A 178 -30.30 -16.02 22.93
N GLU A 179 -29.96 -15.92 21.64
CA GLU A 179 -30.91 -15.94 20.52
C GLU A 179 -30.55 -17.00 19.50
N ASN A 180 -31.57 -17.67 18.96
CA ASN A 180 -31.44 -18.61 17.87
C ASN A 180 -30.99 -17.86 16.59
N GLN A 181 -29.87 -18.29 16.01
CA GLN A 181 -29.45 -17.81 14.69
C GLN A 181 -30.34 -18.45 13.63
N GLN A 182 -30.74 -17.66 12.63
CA GLN A 182 -31.33 -18.21 11.42
C GLN A 182 -30.24 -18.95 10.62
N PHE A 183 -30.59 -20.12 10.09
CA PHE A 183 -29.75 -20.84 9.16
C PHE A 183 -29.42 -19.96 7.96
N HIS A 184 -28.17 -20.05 7.51
CA HIS A 184 -27.74 -19.33 6.32
C HIS A 184 -27.75 -20.30 5.15
N GLU A 185 -28.50 -19.98 4.09
CA GLU A 185 -28.41 -20.69 2.80
C GLU A 185 -27.10 -20.28 2.09
N ALA A 186 -25.95 -20.56 2.71
CA ALA A 186 -24.66 -20.41 2.05
C ALA A 186 -24.47 -21.55 1.05
N ASN A 187 -23.65 -21.31 0.02
CA ASN A 187 -23.09 -22.39 -0.79
C ASN A 187 -22.16 -23.22 0.13
N GLU A 188 -22.71 -24.26 0.74
CA GLU A 188 -22.06 -25.12 1.74
C GLU A 188 -20.75 -25.70 1.21
N GLU A 189 -20.74 -26.13 -0.05
CA GLU A 189 -19.56 -26.70 -0.72
C GLU A 189 -18.39 -25.70 -0.78
N TYR A 190 -18.67 -24.47 -1.22
CA TYR A 190 -17.65 -23.43 -1.29
C TYR A 190 -17.08 -23.09 0.10
N MET A 191 -17.94 -23.06 1.13
CA MET A 191 -17.50 -22.75 2.49
C MET A 191 -16.67 -23.88 3.11
N HIS A 192 -17.06 -25.14 2.89
CA HIS A 192 -16.28 -26.30 3.33
C HIS A 192 -14.90 -26.31 2.68
N GLN A 193 -14.83 -26.04 1.38
CA GLN A 193 -13.57 -25.90 0.67
C GLN A 193 -12.66 -24.82 1.31
N ARG A 194 -13.21 -23.66 1.68
CA ARG A 194 -12.44 -22.60 2.36
C ARG A 194 -11.89 -23.03 3.71
N TYR A 195 -12.69 -23.74 4.51
CA TYR A 195 -12.21 -24.26 5.79
C TYR A 195 -11.05 -25.24 5.60
N ASP A 196 -11.18 -26.16 4.66
CA ASP A 196 -10.15 -27.17 4.39
C ASP A 196 -8.88 -26.54 3.83
N GLU A 197 -9.00 -25.53 2.95
CA GLU A 197 -7.87 -24.74 2.47
C GLU A 197 -7.11 -24.07 3.63
N TRP A 198 -7.82 -23.43 4.57
CA TRP A 198 -7.16 -22.79 5.71
C TRP A 198 -6.60 -23.78 6.72
N LYS A 199 -7.25 -24.92 6.96
CA LYS A 199 -6.68 -26.02 7.76
C LYS A 199 -5.38 -26.50 7.14
N TYR A 200 -5.35 -26.72 5.82
CA TYR A 200 -4.13 -27.06 5.08
C TYR A 200 -3.05 -25.99 5.24
N ILE A 201 -3.43 -24.71 5.14
CA ILE A 201 -2.49 -23.58 5.28
C ILE A 201 -1.82 -23.58 6.66
N LEU A 202 -2.58 -23.84 7.72
CA LEU A 202 -2.12 -23.77 9.12
C LEU A 202 -1.45 -25.05 9.62
N ASP A 203 -1.63 -26.20 8.95
CA ASP A 203 -0.98 -27.45 9.33
C ASP A 203 0.54 -27.36 9.17
N SER A 204 1.26 -27.31 10.29
CA SER A 204 2.73 -27.21 10.34
C SER A 204 3.49 -28.24 9.50
N LYS A 205 2.89 -29.40 9.21
CA LYS A 205 3.50 -30.49 8.45
C LYS A 205 3.34 -30.34 6.93
N LYS A 206 2.45 -29.46 6.46
CA LYS A 206 2.16 -29.25 5.03
C LYS A 206 3.00 -28.13 4.44
N ARG A 207 3.46 -28.34 3.21
CA ARG A 207 4.16 -27.32 2.40
C ARG A 207 3.15 -26.30 1.88
N LEU A 208 3.57 -25.03 1.78
CA LEU A 208 2.73 -23.93 1.26
C LEU A 208 3.15 -23.42 -0.11
N PHE A 209 4.30 -23.83 -0.60
CA PHE A 209 4.83 -23.34 -1.86
C PHE A 209 5.22 -24.49 -2.77
N PRO A 210 5.17 -24.27 -4.09
CA PRO A 210 5.57 -25.25 -5.07
C PRO A 210 7.03 -25.68 -4.87
N GLY A 211 7.35 -26.86 -5.39
CA GLY A 211 8.73 -27.31 -5.50
C GLY A 211 9.58 -26.30 -6.28
N LEU A 212 10.86 -26.18 -5.93
CA LEU A 212 11.77 -25.26 -6.60
C LEU A 212 11.86 -25.57 -8.09
N VAL A 213 11.80 -24.52 -8.91
CA VAL A 213 12.10 -24.60 -10.34
C VAL A 213 13.61 -24.44 -10.52
N ASP A 214 14.22 -25.26 -11.36
CA ASP A 214 15.68 -25.27 -11.54
C ASP A 214 16.26 -23.89 -11.86
N GLY A 215 17.29 -23.51 -11.09
CA GLY A 215 17.97 -22.23 -11.20
C GLY A 215 17.15 -21.01 -10.75
N LEU A 216 16.07 -21.21 -9.99
CA LEU A 216 15.27 -20.12 -9.40
C LEU A 216 15.16 -20.28 -7.89
N ASP A 217 15.20 -19.16 -7.17
CA ASP A 217 14.81 -19.14 -5.76
C ASP A 217 13.28 -19.36 -5.62
N LEU A 218 12.84 -19.58 -4.38
CA LEU A 218 11.45 -19.86 -4.11
C LEU A 218 10.51 -18.70 -4.43
N GLN A 219 10.93 -17.45 -4.22
CA GLN A 219 10.10 -16.27 -4.54
C GLN A 219 9.84 -16.18 -6.04
N LYS A 220 10.88 -16.39 -6.85
CA LYS A 220 10.76 -16.44 -8.32
C LYS A 220 9.93 -17.64 -8.77
N THR A 221 10.08 -18.77 -8.10
CA THR A 221 9.28 -19.98 -8.35
C THR A 221 7.79 -19.72 -8.10
N ILE A 222 7.42 -19.09 -6.98
CA ILE A 222 6.04 -18.67 -6.69
C ILE A 222 5.52 -17.73 -7.79
N CYS A 223 6.33 -16.73 -8.18
CA CYS A 223 5.97 -15.76 -9.20
C CYS A 223 5.70 -16.41 -10.57
N ILE A 224 6.60 -17.28 -11.04
CA ILE A 224 6.42 -17.99 -12.31
C ILE A 224 5.22 -18.94 -12.24
N THR A 225 5.07 -19.69 -11.16
CA THR A 225 3.95 -20.62 -10.99
C THR A 225 2.61 -19.89 -11.04
N LEU A 226 2.53 -18.71 -10.42
CA LEU A 226 1.36 -17.85 -10.45
C LEU A 226 1.04 -17.34 -11.87
N ILE A 227 2.07 -16.90 -12.61
CA ILE A 227 1.90 -16.46 -14.01
C ILE A 227 1.41 -17.63 -14.88
N TYR A 228 2.01 -18.81 -14.70
CA TYR A 228 1.65 -20.03 -15.42
C TYR A 228 0.19 -20.42 -15.16
N ILE A 229 -0.23 -20.43 -13.90
CA ILE A 229 -1.62 -20.66 -13.47
C ILE A 229 -2.60 -19.72 -14.16
N LEU A 230 -2.26 -18.43 -14.24
CA LEU A 230 -3.14 -17.46 -14.86
C LEU A 230 -3.26 -17.68 -16.36
N GLN A 231 -2.18 -18.10 -17.02
CA GLN A 231 -2.24 -18.46 -18.43
C GLN A 231 -3.02 -19.76 -18.66
N LEU A 232 -2.93 -20.74 -17.75
CA LEU A 232 -3.72 -21.97 -17.79
C LEU A 232 -5.24 -21.73 -17.79
N GLN A 233 -5.71 -20.63 -17.20
CA GLN A 233 -7.13 -20.24 -17.24
C GLN A 233 -7.61 -19.85 -18.65
N LEU A 234 -6.69 -19.59 -19.58
CA LEU A 234 -6.97 -19.09 -20.92
C LEU A 234 -6.42 -20.02 -22.03
N GLU A 235 -5.54 -20.96 -21.69
CA GLU A 235 -4.84 -21.83 -22.62
C GLU A 235 -4.59 -23.19 -21.97
N GLU A 236 -5.06 -24.26 -22.62
CA GLU A 236 -4.80 -25.62 -22.19
C GLU A 236 -3.32 -25.95 -22.48
N SER A 237 -2.50 -26.09 -21.45
CA SER A 237 -1.07 -26.46 -21.55
C SER A 237 -0.13 -25.41 -22.19
N PRO A 238 0.05 -24.23 -21.58
CA PRO A 238 0.92 -23.20 -22.14
C PRO A 238 2.40 -23.62 -22.06
N THR A 239 3.06 -23.72 -23.21
CA THR A 239 4.51 -24.01 -23.30
C THR A 239 5.36 -22.76 -23.42
N GLN A 240 4.74 -21.62 -23.75
CA GLN A 240 5.38 -20.32 -23.89
C GLN A 240 4.57 -19.23 -23.20
N TYR A 241 5.27 -18.31 -22.55
CA TYR A 241 4.69 -17.15 -21.90
C TYR A 241 4.10 -16.18 -22.92
N ARG A 242 2.85 -15.75 -22.69
CA ARG A 242 2.15 -14.78 -23.54
C ARG A 242 1.66 -13.59 -22.71
N TYR A 243 2.39 -12.47 -22.78
CA TYR A 243 2.10 -11.26 -21.99
C TYR A 243 0.63 -10.81 -22.12
N ASN A 244 0.11 -10.74 -23.34
CA ASN A 244 -1.23 -10.25 -23.63
C ASN A 244 -2.35 -11.10 -23.01
N LEU A 245 -2.12 -12.38 -22.72
CA LEU A 245 -3.10 -13.24 -22.06
C LEU A 245 -3.10 -12.98 -20.55
N VAL A 246 -1.91 -13.03 -19.93
CA VAL A 246 -1.78 -12.86 -18.48
C VAL A 246 -2.16 -11.45 -18.04
N SER A 247 -1.86 -10.44 -18.87
CA SER A 247 -2.19 -9.04 -18.56
C SER A 247 -3.70 -8.73 -18.59
N ARG A 248 -4.55 -9.64 -19.10
CA ARG A 248 -6.02 -9.51 -18.98
C ARG A 248 -6.50 -9.85 -17.58
N LEU A 249 -5.75 -10.67 -16.84
CA LEU A 249 -6.14 -11.16 -15.52
C LEU A 249 -5.45 -10.41 -14.37
N LEU A 250 -4.29 -9.82 -14.62
CA LEU A 250 -3.50 -9.01 -13.70
C LEU A 250 -3.27 -7.59 -14.20
N ARG A 251 -3.13 -6.64 -13.26
CA ARG A 251 -2.74 -5.27 -13.62
C ARG A 251 -1.35 -5.25 -14.27
N HIS A 252 -1.21 -4.47 -15.34
CA HIS A 252 0.03 -4.38 -16.13
C HIS A 252 1.27 -4.01 -15.31
N ASP A 253 1.14 -3.04 -14.39
CA ASP A 253 2.23 -2.58 -13.50
C ASP A 253 2.75 -3.72 -12.60
N PHE A 254 1.83 -4.51 -12.05
CA PHE A 254 2.14 -5.64 -11.19
C PHE A 254 2.81 -6.77 -11.98
N LEU A 255 2.22 -7.18 -13.10
CA LEU A 255 2.78 -8.22 -13.97
C LEU A 255 4.20 -7.85 -14.44
N HIS A 256 4.39 -6.62 -14.92
CA HIS A 256 5.69 -6.13 -15.34
C HIS A 256 6.71 -6.17 -14.19
N SER A 257 6.31 -5.78 -12.98
CA SER A 257 7.19 -5.82 -11.81
C SER A 257 7.57 -7.25 -11.41
N ILE A 258 6.66 -8.22 -11.55
CA ILE A 258 6.96 -9.65 -11.35
C ILE A 258 7.93 -10.16 -12.41
N LEU A 259 7.71 -9.86 -13.69
CA LEU A 259 8.60 -10.30 -14.77
C LEU A 259 10.02 -9.73 -14.60
N ARG A 260 10.13 -8.46 -14.20
CA ARG A 260 11.42 -7.85 -13.84
C ARG A 260 12.10 -8.61 -12.70
N PHE A 261 11.35 -8.93 -11.63
CA PHE A 261 11.85 -9.67 -10.48
C PHE A 261 12.34 -11.07 -10.85
N ILE A 262 11.58 -11.81 -11.66
CA ILE A 262 11.97 -13.14 -12.18
C ILE A 262 13.28 -13.05 -12.97
N ASN A 263 13.45 -11.99 -13.77
CA ASN A 263 14.59 -11.81 -14.67
C ASN A 263 15.81 -11.11 -14.04
N ASP A 264 15.92 -11.12 -12.71
CA ASP A 264 17.02 -10.50 -11.95
C ASP A 264 17.18 -8.99 -12.19
N GLN A 265 16.10 -8.32 -12.60
CA GLN A 265 16.08 -6.87 -12.70
C GLN A 265 15.66 -6.25 -11.36
N THR A 266 16.12 -5.04 -11.12
CA THR A 266 15.77 -4.21 -9.96
C THR A 266 14.26 -4.00 -9.86
N SER A 267 13.59 -4.86 -9.10
CA SER A 267 12.16 -4.78 -8.82
C SER A 267 11.91 -4.92 -7.31
N PRO A 268 11.33 -3.89 -6.67
CA PRO A 268 11.02 -3.98 -5.24
C PRO A 268 9.81 -4.87 -4.95
N GLN A 269 9.07 -5.30 -5.97
CA GLN A 269 7.77 -5.94 -5.79
C GLN A 269 7.88 -7.46 -5.80
N LYS A 270 7.58 -8.07 -4.64
CA LYS A 270 7.41 -9.51 -4.45
C LYS A 270 5.91 -9.83 -4.33
N VAL A 271 5.53 -11.05 -4.68
CA VAL A 271 4.15 -11.53 -4.46
C VAL A 271 3.97 -11.75 -2.95
N THR A 272 3.03 -11.02 -2.36
CA THR A 272 2.68 -11.21 -0.95
C THR A 272 1.67 -12.36 -0.78
N PHE A 273 1.62 -12.99 0.39
CA PHE A 273 0.66 -14.08 0.63
C PHE A 273 -0.80 -13.66 0.45
N PRO A 274 -1.25 -12.47 0.93
CA PRO A 274 -2.59 -11.98 0.60
C PRO A 274 -2.83 -11.82 -0.91
N GLN A 275 -1.82 -11.41 -1.67
CA GLN A 275 -1.93 -11.34 -3.14
C GLN A 275 -2.02 -12.72 -3.77
N LEU A 276 -1.21 -13.69 -3.29
CA LEU A 276 -1.28 -15.08 -3.72
C LEU A 276 -2.68 -15.65 -3.49
N MET A 277 -3.20 -15.58 -2.26
CA MET A 277 -4.54 -16.06 -1.92
C MET A 277 -5.61 -15.42 -2.81
N LYS A 278 -5.57 -14.09 -2.97
CA LYS A 278 -6.51 -13.38 -3.84
C LYS A 278 -6.46 -13.87 -5.29
N ILE A 279 -5.27 -14.16 -5.81
CA ILE A 279 -5.08 -14.61 -7.18
C ILE A 279 -5.57 -16.06 -7.35
N LEU A 280 -5.21 -16.96 -6.43
CA LEU A 280 -5.69 -18.35 -6.43
C LEU A 280 -7.22 -18.41 -6.33
N ASN A 281 -7.81 -17.60 -5.45
CA ASN A 281 -9.26 -17.51 -5.27
C ASN A 281 -9.95 -17.05 -6.56
N LYS A 282 -9.40 -16.03 -7.23
CA LYS A 282 -9.94 -15.53 -8.50
C LYS A 282 -9.82 -16.58 -9.61
N ALA A 283 -8.75 -17.37 -9.61
CA ALA A 283 -8.52 -18.46 -10.56
C ALA A 283 -9.23 -19.77 -10.17
N LYS A 284 -9.95 -19.81 -9.03
CA LYS A 284 -10.57 -21.01 -8.46
C LYS A 284 -9.60 -22.19 -8.30
N ILE A 285 -8.36 -21.91 -7.92
CA ILE A 285 -7.31 -22.92 -7.68
C ILE A 285 -7.13 -23.11 -6.18
N ARG A 286 -7.12 -24.35 -5.71
CA ARG A 286 -6.89 -24.66 -4.30
C ARG A 286 -5.41 -24.52 -3.97
N MET A 287 -5.12 -24.25 -2.69
CA MET A 287 -3.73 -24.15 -2.22
C MET A 287 -2.93 -25.45 -2.48
N ILE A 288 -3.56 -26.62 -2.32
CA ILE A 288 -2.90 -27.91 -2.59
C ILE A 288 -2.50 -28.04 -4.06
N ASP A 289 -3.39 -27.66 -4.99
CA ASP A 289 -3.13 -27.72 -6.42
C ASP A 289 -2.01 -26.74 -6.83
N PHE A 290 -1.94 -25.58 -6.16
CA PHE A 290 -0.84 -24.62 -6.34
C PHE A 290 0.51 -25.19 -5.88
N VAL A 291 0.55 -25.89 -4.74
CA VAL A 291 1.78 -26.50 -4.20
C VAL A 291 2.27 -27.66 -5.07
N GLU A 292 1.35 -28.40 -5.68
CA GLU A 292 1.67 -29.54 -6.55
C GLU A 292 1.94 -29.13 -8.00
N MET A 293 1.66 -27.87 -8.35
CA MET A 293 1.83 -27.34 -9.70
C MET A 293 3.29 -27.44 -10.17
N LYS A 294 3.48 -28.08 -11.33
CA LYS A 294 4.77 -28.18 -12.00
C LYS A 294 4.77 -27.26 -13.22
N VAL A 295 5.70 -26.31 -13.25
CA VAL A 295 5.85 -25.41 -14.39
C VAL A 295 6.80 -26.04 -15.42
N PRO A 296 6.40 -26.19 -16.70
CA PRO A 296 7.27 -26.71 -17.74
C PRO A 296 8.54 -25.87 -17.91
N ALA A 297 9.70 -26.51 -18.09
CA ALA A 297 10.98 -25.82 -18.31
C ALA A 297 10.96 -24.93 -19.56
N SER A 298 10.23 -25.33 -20.61
CA SER A 298 9.98 -24.51 -21.81
C SER A 298 9.31 -23.18 -21.47
N TYR A 299 8.31 -23.21 -20.58
CA TYR A 299 7.60 -22.02 -20.12
C TYR A 299 8.52 -21.10 -19.32
N VAL A 300 9.31 -21.67 -18.39
CA VAL A 300 10.30 -20.93 -17.59
C VAL A 300 11.32 -20.24 -18.50
N ASN A 301 11.83 -20.96 -19.51
CA ASN A 301 12.79 -20.44 -20.46
C ASN A 301 12.20 -19.32 -21.33
N SER A 302 10.92 -19.42 -21.71
CA SER A 302 10.25 -18.35 -22.47
C SER A 302 10.09 -17.04 -21.69
N ILE A 303 10.01 -17.09 -20.35
CA ILE A 303 10.01 -15.88 -19.51
C ILE A 303 11.43 -15.33 -19.38
N LYS A 304 12.42 -16.21 -19.18
CA LYS A 304 13.84 -15.82 -19.08
C LYS A 304 14.36 -15.20 -20.38
N SER A 305 13.90 -15.68 -21.53
CA SER A 305 14.28 -15.15 -22.85
C SER A 305 13.74 -13.74 -23.11
N LEU A 306 12.74 -13.25 -22.37
CA LEU A 306 12.30 -11.85 -22.45
C LEU A 306 13.44 -10.87 -22.09
N LYS A 307 14.41 -11.31 -21.28
CA LYS A 307 15.61 -10.53 -20.95
C LYS A 307 16.47 -10.23 -22.18
N VAL A 308 16.40 -11.06 -23.21
CA VAL A 308 17.25 -11.01 -24.41
C VAL A 308 16.72 -10.01 -25.44
N GLN A 309 15.43 -9.64 -25.38
CA GLN A 309 14.77 -8.99 -26.51
C GLN A 309 14.99 -7.49 -26.70
N GLU A 310 15.82 -6.80 -25.90
CA GLU A 310 16.37 -5.48 -26.27
C GLU A 310 17.36 -4.98 -25.19
N SER A 311 18.55 -5.58 -25.11
CA SER A 311 19.66 -4.91 -24.43
C SER A 311 20.16 -3.78 -25.32
N VAL A 312 19.38 -2.70 -25.43
CA VAL A 312 19.87 -1.46 -26.02
C VAL A 312 21.14 -1.10 -25.26
N ILE A 313 22.27 -1.05 -25.97
CA ILE A 313 23.58 -0.81 -25.40
C ILE A 313 23.53 0.56 -24.70
N ARG A 314 23.48 0.53 -23.36
CA ARG A 314 23.44 1.74 -22.55
C ARG A 314 24.85 2.29 -22.49
N LYS A 315 25.08 3.43 -23.14
CA LYS A 315 26.40 4.07 -23.15
C LYS A 315 26.30 5.55 -22.83
N CYS A 316 27.34 6.13 -22.24
CA CYS A 316 27.43 7.58 -22.10
C CYS A 316 27.56 8.21 -23.50
N LEU A 317 26.71 9.21 -23.79
CA LEU A 317 26.68 9.88 -25.09
C LEU A 317 27.42 11.23 -25.09
N SER A 318 28.00 11.65 -23.96
CA SER A 318 28.72 12.93 -23.86
C SER A 318 30.14 12.79 -24.41
N PRO A 319 30.50 13.44 -25.52
CA PRO A 319 31.78 13.22 -26.21
C PRO A 319 33.02 13.53 -25.37
N TRP A 320 32.90 14.47 -24.43
CA TRP A 320 33.98 14.90 -23.54
C TRP A 320 34.04 14.11 -22.22
N CYS A 321 33.16 13.14 -22.02
CA CYS A 321 33.18 12.33 -20.81
C CYS A 321 34.29 11.28 -20.89
N ILE A 322 35.02 11.07 -19.80
CA ILE A 322 36.05 10.01 -19.69
C ILE A 322 35.50 8.60 -19.94
N THR A 323 34.19 8.41 -19.79
CA THR A 323 33.48 7.15 -20.07
C THR A 323 32.57 7.25 -21.29
N PHE A 324 32.87 8.13 -22.25
CA PHE A 324 32.18 8.19 -23.53
C PHE A 324 32.14 6.81 -24.20
N GLU A 325 30.96 6.45 -24.71
CA GLU A 325 30.63 5.14 -25.28
C GLU A 325 30.75 3.92 -24.34
N LYS A 326 31.03 4.14 -23.05
CA LYS A 326 31.09 3.08 -22.03
C LYS A 326 29.84 3.08 -21.15
N SER A 327 29.54 1.93 -20.56
CA SER A 327 28.38 1.67 -19.69
C SER A 327 28.73 1.63 -18.20
N ASP A 328 30.01 1.52 -17.87
CA ASP A 328 30.59 1.36 -16.53
C ASP A 328 30.21 2.47 -15.55
N ALA A 329 30.18 3.72 -16.02
CA ALA A 329 29.81 4.88 -15.21
C ALA A 329 28.31 5.17 -15.16
N LEU A 330 27.46 4.38 -15.83
CA LEU A 330 26.02 4.60 -15.81
C LEU A 330 25.40 3.96 -14.56
N LYS A 331 24.87 4.78 -13.67
CA LYS A 331 24.06 4.32 -12.54
C LYS A 331 22.58 4.55 -12.83
N GLU A 332 21.76 3.51 -12.64
CA GLU A 332 20.31 3.61 -12.77
C GLU A 332 19.77 4.60 -11.73
N ILE A 333 18.94 5.54 -12.18
CA ILE A 333 18.24 6.47 -11.28
C ILE A 333 17.10 5.67 -10.65
N PRO A 334 17.10 5.47 -9.33
CA PRO A 334 16.10 4.64 -8.68
C PRO A 334 14.72 5.29 -8.78
N TYR A 335 13.69 4.46 -8.93
CA TYR A 335 12.28 4.84 -8.77
C TYR A 335 11.67 5.80 -9.80
N THR A 336 12.38 6.10 -10.89
CA THR A 336 11.85 6.80 -12.07
C THR A 336 11.39 5.79 -13.11
N HIS A 337 10.22 5.18 -12.87
CA HIS A 337 9.63 4.25 -13.85
C HIS A 337 9.52 4.88 -15.24
N PHE A 338 9.15 6.16 -15.26
CA PHE A 338 9.19 7.00 -16.45
C PHE A 338 9.66 8.40 -16.08
N SER A 339 10.60 8.95 -16.85
CA SER A 339 10.87 10.39 -16.85
C SER A 339 10.25 10.99 -18.10
N SER A 340 9.56 12.12 -17.96
CA SER A 340 9.02 12.86 -19.09
C SER A 340 9.83 14.14 -19.31
N PHE A 341 10.29 14.36 -20.54
CA PHE A 341 10.92 15.62 -20.95
C PHE A 341 10.44 15.99 -22.36
N LYS A 342 10.03 17.25 -22.57
CA LYS A 342 9.48 17.74 -23.85
C LYS A 342 8.48 16.76 -24.50
N ASN A 343 7.50 16.27 -23.74
CA ASN A 343 6.50 15.27 -24.17
C ASN A 343 7.02 13.88 -24.56
N GLN A 344 8.32 13.61 -24.42
CA GLN A 344 8.89 12.28 -24.60
C GLN A 344 8.94 11.53 -23.28
N LYS A 345 8.67 10.22 -23.31
CA LYS A 345 8.74 9.34 -22.15
C LYS A 345 9.98 8.46 -22.25
N PHE A 346 10.76 8.43 -21.18
CA PHE A 346 11.97 7.64 -21.07
C PHE A 346 11.82 6.58 -19.99
N SER A 347 12.29 5.37 -20.30
CA SER A 347 12.42 4.24 -19.37
C SER A 347 13.89 3.97 -19.07
N ASN A 348 14.19 3.16 -18.05
CA ASN A 348 15.56 2.76 -17.68
C ASN A 348 16.51 3.96 -17.49
N THR A 349 16.01 5.04 -16.92
CA THR A 349 16.76 6.30 -16.81
C THR A 349 17.99 6.11 -15.96
N SER A 350 19.13 6.55 -16.46
CA SER A 350 20.43 6.41 -15.80
C SER A 350 21.16 7.75 -15.84
N ILE A 351 22.09 7.94 -14.91
CA ILE A 351 23.01 9.07 -14.89
C ILE A 351 24.44 8.56 -15.07
N CYS A 352 25.24 9.25 -15.88
CA CYS A 352 26.67 9.01 -15.89
C CYS A 352 27.29 9.69 -14.66
N VAL A 353 27.93 8.93 -13.79
CA VAL A 353 28.55 9.49 -12.57
C VAL A 353 29.74 10.40 -12.87
N ASN A 354 30.34 10.29 -14.06
CA ASN A 354 31.49 11.11 -14.42
C ASN A 354 31.11 12.48 -15.00
N CYS A 355 30.12 12.53 -15.92
CA CYS A 355 29.70 13.80 -16.53
C CYS A 355 28.42 14.39 -15.93
N GLY A 356 27.67 13.62 -15.12
CA GLY A 356 26.41 14.08 -14.54
C GLY A 356 25.23 14.19 -15.52
N ILE A 357 25.39 13.79 -16.78
CA ILE A 357 24.32 13.81 -17.78
C ILE A 357 23.40 12.60 -17.62
N ARG A 358 22.11 12.84 -17.83
CA ARG A 358 21.05 11.83 -17.75
C ARG A 358 20.70 11.27 -19.11
N TYR A 359 20.54 9.97 -19.15
CA TYR A 359 20.16 9.21 -20.34
C TYR A 359 18.97 8.31 -20.03
N GLY A 360 18.24 7.92 -21.07
CA GLY A 360 17.14 6.97 -20.94
C GLY A 360 16.76 6.37 -22.27
N LEU A 361 16.04 5.24 -22.21
CA LEU A 361 15.48 4.59 -23.37
C LEU A 361 14.16 5.28 -23.74
N ASN A 362 14.16 6.02 -24.84
CA ASN A 362 12.95 6.67 -25.36
C ASN A 362 11.92 5.58 -25.72
N MET A 363 10.74 5.65 -25.12
CA MET A 363 9.72 4.61 -25.24
C MET A 363 9.14 4.50 -26.66
N ASN A 364 9.14 5.60 -27.41
CA ASN A 364 8.57 5.68 -28.75
C ASN A 364 9.59 5.20 -29.79
N THR A 365 10.83 5.70 -29.72
CA THR A 365 11.87 5.40 -30.72
C THR A 365 12.70 4.16 -30.39
N LYS A 366 12.59 3.63 -29.16
CA LYS A 366 13.45 2.56 -28.63
C LYS A 366 14.94 2.87 -28.67
N GLN A 367 15.31 4.16 -28.76
CA GLN A 367 16.70 4.59 -28.77
C GLN A 367 17.15 5.05 -27.39
N TRP A 368 18.41 4.76 -27.05
CA TRP A 368 19.08 5.32 -25.88
C TRP A 368 19.50 6.75 -26.18
N LEU A 369 18.89 7.71 -25.50
CA LEU A 369 19.06 9.14 -25.77
C LEU A 369 19.35 9.92 -24.49
N GLU A 370 19.90 11.12 -24.65
CA GLU A 370 19.95 12.10 -23.58
C GLU A 370 18.54 12.60 -23.23
N ILE A 371 18.21 12.70 -21.94
CA ILE A 371 16.87 13.13 -21.50
C ILE A 371 16.69 14.65 -21.66
N ASP A 372 17.70 15.46 -21.31
CA ASP A 372 17.55 16.92 -21.17
C ASP A 372 18.04 17.73 -22.37
N THR A 373 18.60 17.09 -23.40
CA THR A 373 19.22 17.76 -24.57
C THR A 373 20.29 18.80 -24.20
N ASN A 374 21.05 18.57 -23.11
CA ASN A 374 22.12 19.46 -22.68
C ASN A 374 23.36 19.32 -23.57
N ILE A 375 23.64 18.14 -24.17
CA ILE A 375 24.86 17.92 -24.94
C ILE A 375 24.94 18.90 -26.12
N ASP A 376 23.88 18.97 -26.92
CA ASP A 376 23.81 19.90 -28.07
C ASP A 376 23.84 21.35 -27.62
N LEU A 377 23.15 21.69 -26.52
CA LEU A 377 23.16 23.04 -25.95
C LEU A 377 24.57 23.47 -25.53
N ILE A 378 25.29 22.60 -24.82
CA ILE A 378 26.66 22.86 -24.36
C ILE A 378 27.59 23.04 -25.55
N ASN A 379 27.52 22.15 -26.55
CA ASN A 379 28.30 22.26 -27.78
C ASN A 379 28.07 23.59 -28.50
N ASN A 380 26.81 24.00 -28.66
CA ASN A 380 26.46 25.25 -29.32
C ASN A 380 26.95 26.47 -28.53
N VAL A 381 26.81 26.49 -27.20
CA VAL A 381 27.31 27.58 -26.35
C VAL A 381 28.83 27.68 -26.44
N VAL A 382 29.55 26.55 -26.33
CA VAL A 382 31.01 26.51 -26.46
C VAL A 382 31.46 26.99 -27.84
N LEU A 383 30.80 26.52 -28.91
CA LEU A 383 31.09 26.93 -30.29
C LEU A 383 30.92 28.45 -30.48
N MET A 384 29.86 29.06 -29.93
CA MET A 384 29.68 30.50 -30.04
C MET A 384 30.72 31.30 -29.24
N LEU A 385 31.20 30.77 -28.11
CA LEU A 385 32.31 31.37 -27.37
C LEU A 385 33.63 31.32 -28.14
N TRP A 386 33.86 30.27 -28.94
CA TRP A 386 35.00 30.21 -29.88
C TRP A 386 34.98 31.32 -30.93
N PHE A 387 33.79 31.82 -31.28
CA PHE A 387 33.61 32.98 -32.17
C PHE A 387 33.49 34.31 -31.41
N ASP A 388 34.00 34.36 -30.18
CA ASP A 388 34.02 35.55 -29.32
C ASP A 388 32.66 36.23 -29.09
N LYS A 389 31.56 35.49 -29.23
CA LYS A 389 30.21 36.01 -28.96
C LYS A 389 30.04 36.30 -27.46
N SER A 390 29.41 37.43 -27.17
CA SER A 390 29.01 37.80 -25.81
C SER A 390 27.86 36.91 -25.30
N GLU A 391 27.71 36.79 -23.98
CA GLU A 391 26.61 36.04 -23.36
C GLU A 391 25.23 36.47 -23.89
N LYS A 392 25.05 37.78 -24.13
CA LYS A 392 23.81 38.34 -24.67
C LYS A 392 23.56 37.87 -26.10
N GLU A 393 24.57 37.87 -26.96
CA GLU A 393 24.47 37.36 -28.34
C GLU A 393 24.18 35.86 -28.35
N ILE A 394 24.89 35.07 -27.55
CA ILE A 394 24.67 33.62 -27.45
C ILE A 394 23.22 33.32 -27.05
N ARG A 395 22.71 34.05 -26.05
CA ARG A 395 21.33 33.89 -25.57
C ARG A 395 20.30 34.16 -26.66
N ILE A 396 20.51 35.23 -27.43
CA ILE A 396 19.59 35.65 -28.51
C ILE A 396 19.66 34.66 -29.67
N SER A 397 20.87 34.27 -30.09
CA SER A 397 21.07 33.37 -31.23
C SER A 397 20.55 31.95 -30.98
N LEU A 398 20.63 31.45 -29.74
CA LEU A 398 20.14 30.11 -29.39
C LEU A 398 18.70 30.10 -28.87
N ASP A 399 18.05 31.26 -28.75
CA ASP A 399 16.72 31.43 -28.16
C ASP A 399 16.58 30.72 -26.79
N ILE A 400 17.52 31.01 -25.89
CA ILE A 400 17.55 30.41 -24.55
C ILE A 400 17.39 31.46 -23.44
N THR A 401 17.05 31.00 -22.24
CA THR A 401 17.06 31.86 -21.06
C THR A 401 18.46 31.99 -20.48
N TYR A 402 18.74 33.06 -19.73
CA TYR A 402 20.01 33.19 -18.99
C TYR A 402 20.27 31.99 -18.08
N ARG A 403 19.24 31.42 -17.47
CA ARG A 403 19.38 30.21 -16.64
C ARG A 403 19.96 29.02 -17.43
N LYS A 404 19.46 28.76 -18.65
CA LYS A 404 20.00 27.70 -19.52
C LYS A 404 21.42 28.02 -19.99
N LEU A 405 21.69 29.28 -20.31
CA LEU A 405 23.04 29.72 -20.66
C LEU A 405 24.01 29.49 -19.49
N TYR A 406 23.67 29.93 -18.27
CA TYR A 406 24.49 29.70 -17.08
C TYR A 406 24.66 28.22 -16.73
N GLN A 407 23.64 27.40 -16.99
CA GLN A 407 23.74 25.95 -16.86
C GLN A 407 24.77 25.36 -17.82
N ALA A 408 24.76 25.79 -19.09
CA ALA A 408 25.73 25.35 -20.09
C ALA A 408 27.14 25.86 -19.79
N LEU A 409 27.28 27.13 -19.39
CA LEU A 409 28.57 27.75 -19.03
C LEU A 409 29.18 27.11 -17.78
N GLY A 410 28.41 26.93 -16.71
CA GLY A 410 28.89 26.29 -15.48
C GLY A 410 29.33 24.84 -15.72
N TYR A 411 28.56 24.10 -16.54
CA TYR A 411 28.95 22.77 -16.99
C TYR A 411 30.24 22.78 -17.82
N ALA A 412 30.31 23.65 -18.83
CA ALA A 412 31.47 23.75 -19.71
C ALA A 412 32.74 24.13 -18.94
N LEU A 413 32.63 25.05 -17.97
CA LEU A 413 33.72 25.39 -17.06
C LEU A 413 34.16 24.17 -16.24
N ARG A 414 33.23 23.38 -15.69
CA ARG A 414 33.52 22.20 -14.86
C ARG A 414 34.31 21.12 -15.59
N TYR A 415 34.03 20.93 -16.88
CA TYR A 415 34.67 19.90 -17.70
C TYR A 415 35.75 20.48 -18.64
N ASN A 416 36.23 21.69 -18.38
CA ASN A 416 37.29 22.35 -19.16
C ASN A 416 36.98 22.47 -20.67
N LEU A 417 35.71 22.66 -21.02
CA LEU A 417 35.24 22.76 -22.42
C LEU A 417 35.31 24.19 -22.97
N LEU A 418 35.54 25.18 -22.11
CA LEU A 418 35.65 26.58 -22.52
C LEU A 418 36.95 26.83 -23.30
N PRO A 419 36.93 27.70 -24.34
CA PRO A 419 38.14 28.18 -25.01
C PRO A 419 39.10 28.85 -24.01
N ASP A 420 40.41 28.73 -24.24
CA ASP A 420 41.41 29.22 -23.29
C ASP A 420 41.29 30.73 -23.01
N ASN A 421 41.01 31.54 -24.04
CA ASN A 421 40.80 32.99 -23.91
C ASN A 421 39.55 33.37 -23.07
N LYS A 422 38.58 32.46 -22.92
CA LYS A 422 37.40 32.66 -22.07
C LYS A 422 37.56 32.00 -20.71
N ARG A 423 38.37 30.95 -20.60
CA ARG A 423 38.51 30.15 -19.38
C ARG A 423 38.89 31.03 -18.19
N GLU A 424 39.88 31.91 -18.33
CA GLU A 424 40.33 32.81 -17.26
C GLU A 424 39.21 33.71 -16.73
N ILE A 425 38.34 34.21 -17.61
CA ILE A 425 37.20 35.07 -17.26
C ILE A 425 36.22 34.34 -16.34
N TYR A 426 35.99 33.05 -16.59
CA TYR A 426 35.03 32.24 -15.85
C TYR A 426 35.67 31.47 -14.67
N MET A 427 36.99 31.36 -14.58
CA MET A 427 37.67 30.62 -13.50
C MET A 427 37.39 31.19 -12.12
N LYS A 428 37.02 32.48 -11.99
CA LYS A 428 36.56 33.06 -10.71
C LYS A 428 35.34 32.32 -10.12
N TYR A 429 34.58 31.58 -10.92
CA TYR A 429 33.42 30.80 -10.49
C TYR A 429 33.75 29.35 -10.10
N SER A 430 35.02 28.95 -10.14
CA SER A 430 35.45 27.59 -9.72
C SER A 430 36.02 27.56 -8.30
N GLN A 431 36.29 28.72 -7.71
CA GLN A 431 36.92 28.88 -6.41
C GLN A 431 35.88 28.78 -5.31
N SER A 432 35.90 27.69 -4.55
CA SER A 432 35.13 27.58 -3.31
C SER A 432 35.84 26.65 -2.33
N ASP A 433 36.04 27.14 -1.11
CA ASP A 433 36.59 26.35 0.01
C ASP A 433 35.48 25.58 0.77
N LEU A 434 34.23 25.71 0.33
CA LEU A 434 33.08 25.10 0.98
C LEU A 434 33.00 23.61 0.70
N ASP A 435 32.46 22.86 1.67
CA ASP A 435 32.00 21.49 1.41
C ASP A 435 30.72 21.53 0.57
N ILE A 436 30.92 21.45 -0.75
CA ILE A 436 29.86 21.55 -1.74
C ILE A 436 28.74 20.52 -1.51
N ILE A 437 29.01 19.32 -0.98
CA ILE A 437 27.95 18.33 -0.81
C ILE A 437 27.07 18.66 0.40
N GLU A 438 27.65 19.19 1.48
CA GLU A 438 26.87 19.71 2.61
C GLU A 438 26.02 20.91 2.20
N CYS A 439 26.58 21.83 1.41
CA CYS A 439 25.78 22.94 0.85
C CYS A 439 24.57 22.43 0.05
N PHE A 440 24.74 21.42 -0.79
CA PHE A 440 23.61 20.85 -1.54
C PHE A 440 22.64 20.06 -0.65
N LYS A 441 23.09 19.40 0.42
CA LYS A 441 22.21 18.76 1.40
C LYS A 441 21.27 19.78 2.05
N GLU A 442 21.80 20.93 2.46
CA GLU A 442 21.04 22.05 3.04
C GLU A 442 20.09 22.70 2.01
N LEU A 443 20.56 22.92 0.77
CA LEU A 443 19.71 23.48 -0.29
C LEU A 443 18.52 22.56 -0.62
N TYR A 444 18.74 21.25 -0.63
CA TYR A 444 17.69 20.28 -0.93
C TYR A 444 16.72 20.07 0.23
N SER A 445 17.13 20.25 1.50
CA SER A 445 16.21 20.09 2.63
C SER A 445 15.15 21.19 2.73
N GLU A 446 15.42 22.39 2.23
CA GLU A 446 14.55 23.54 2.54
C GLU A 446 13.93 24.29 1.33
N ALA A 447 14.32 24.03 0.08
CA ALA A 447 14.04 24.98 -1.01
C ALA A 447 13.11 24.47 -2.11
N THR A 448 12.14 25.32 -2.49
CA THR A 448 11.41 25.23 -3.76
C THR A 448 12.24 25.76 -4.94
N THR A 449 13.14 26.73 -4.71
CA THR A 449 14.04 27.34 -5.71
C THR A 449 15.51 27.35 -5.26
N ILE A 450 16.18 26.20 -5.44
CA ILE A 450 17.58 25.97 -5.00
C ILE A 450 18.59 27.04 -5.47
N THR A 451 18.43 27.60 -6.67
CA THR A 451 19.37 28.59 -7.22
C THR A 451 19.34 29.92 -6.48
N TYR A 452 18.15 30.38 -6.09
CA TYR A 452 17.99 31.63 -5.34
C TYR A 452 18.57 31.51 -3.93
N LYS A 453 18.33 30.37 -3.27
CA LYS A 453 18.92 30.10 -1.94
C LYS A 453 20.43 29.98 -2.00
N ALA A 454 20.99 29.32 -3.03
CA ALA A 454 22.42 29.23 -3.20
C ALA A 454 23.10 30.61 -3.30
N GLN A 455 22.48 31.52 -4.06
CA GLN A 455 22.94 32.91 -4.13
C GLN A 455 22.82 33.62 -2.78
N LYS A 456 21.71 33.44 -2.06
CA LYS A 456 21.47 34.09 -0.77
C LYS A 456 22.39 33.58 0.34
N TRP A 457 22.64 32.28 0.40
CA TRP A 457 23.32 31.62 1.51
C TRP A 457 24.84 31.55 1.31
N TYR A 458 25.27 31.30 0.08
CA TYR A 458 26.69 31.08 -0.23
C TYR A 458 27.26 32.14 -1.18
N GLY A 459 26.45 33.11 -1.61
CA GLY A 459 26.87 34.15 -2.54
C GLY A 459 27.03 33.67 -3.99
N TRP A 460 26.66 32.42 -4.30
CA TRP A 460 26.96 31.82 -5.61
C TRP A 460 26.28 32.54 -6.76
N HIS A 461 27.08 32.91 -7.76
CA HIS A 461 26.55 33.35 -9.05
C HIS A 461 25.86 32.17 -9.78
N GLY A 462 24.99 32.46 -10.75
CA GLY A 462 24.28 31.41 -11.50
C GLY A 462 25.23 30.40 -12.16
N ILE A 463 26.35 30.87 -12.71
CA ILE A 463 27.38 30.03 -13.34
C ILE A 463 28.09 29.15 -12.30
N GLU A 464 28.48 29.73 -11.16
CA GLU A 464 29.14 29.03 -10.04
C GLU A 464 28.23 27.96 -9.42
N PHE A 465 26.94 28.28 -9.23
CA PHE A 465 25.95 27.29 -8.81
C PHE A 465 25.95 26.09 -9.75
N PHE A 466 25.91 26.31 -11.07
CA PHE A 466 25.90 25.21 -12.03
C PHE A 466 27.24 24.49 -12.13
N TYR A 467 28.36 25.18 -11.94
CA TYR A 467 29.68 24.57 -11.81
C TYR A 467 29.72 23.54 -10.67
N HIS A 468 29.28 23.93 -9.47
CA HIS A 468 29.21 23.02 -8.31
C HIS A 468 28.12 21.97 -8.46
N PHE A 469 26.97 22.33 -9.02
CA PHE A 469 25.86 21.41 -9.27
C PHE A 469 26.30 20.23 -10.12
N TYR A 470 27.09 20.45 -11.17
CA TYR A 470 27.58 19.38 -12.04
C TYR A 470 28.81 18.65 -11.53
N ASN A 471 29.20 18.88 -10.28
CA ASN A 471 30.15 18.01 -9.61
C ASN A 471 29.60 16.57 -9.56
N PRO A 472 30.40 15.55 -9.96
CA PRO A 472 30.03 14.12 -9.87
C PRO A 472 29.37 13.71 -8.56
N VAL A 473 29.93 14.15 -7.43
CA VAL A 473 29.48 13.80 -6.08
C VAL A 473 28.10 14.42 -5.80
N VAL A 474 27.88 15.66 -6.22
CA VAL A 474 26.58 16.36 -6.08
C VAL A 474 25.49 15.72 -6.95
N GLN A 475 25.82 15.38 -8.21
CA GLN A 475 24.88 14.69 -9.10
C GLN A 475 24.52 13.29 -8.57
N GLN A 476 25.51 12.54 -8.07
CA GLN A 476 25.26 11.24 -7.45
C GLN A 476 24.35 11.38 -6.22
N TYR A 477 24.63 12.33 -5.33
CA TYR A 477 23.79 12.60 -4.16
C TYR A 477 22.35 12.92 -4.57
N ARG A 478 22.16 13.87 -5.49
CA ARG A 478 20.84 14.31 -5.95
C ARG A 478 20.01 13.16 -6.53
N TRP A 479 20.58 12.41 -7.47
CA TRP A 479 19.81 11.45 -8.26
C TRP A 479 19.70 10.09 -7.61
N ILE A 480 20.67 9.69 -6.79
CA ILE A 480 20.67 8.37 -6.15
C ILE A 480 20.21 8.51 -4.71
N GLU A 481 20.99 9.19 -3.85
CA GLU A 481 20.78 9.18 -2.41
C GLU A 481 19.55 9.97 -1.98
N TYR A 482 19.45 11.23 -2.42
CA TYR A 482 18.35 12.13 -2.08
C TYR A 482 17.02 11.60 -2.64
N THR A 483 17.03 11.13 -3.89
CA THR A 483 15.81 10.56 -4.51
C THR A 483 15.31 9.32 -3.77
N GLN A 484 16.22 8.44 -3.30
CA GLN A 484 15.86 7.30 -2.46
C GLN A 484 15.30 7.73 -1.09
N LYS A 485 16.03 8.59 -0.37
CA LYS A 485 15.63 9.08 0.97
C LYS A 485 14.29 9.79 0.93
N ASN A 486 14.11 10.75 0.03
CA ASN A 486 12.88 11.54 -0.02
C ASN A 486 11.67 10.76 -0.47
N LYS A 487 11.79 9.80 -1.38
CA LYS A 487 10.63 8.96 -1.74
C LYS A 487 10.20 8.10 -0.57
N PHE A 488 11.14 7.55 0.19
CA PHE A 488 10.84 6.74 1.38
C PHE A 488 10.22 7.59 2.51
N ILE A 489 10.83 8.73 2.84
CA ILE A 489 10.33 9.65 3.86
C ILE A 489 8.94 10.17 3.48
N ASN A 490 8.75 10.58 2.23
CA ASN A 490 7.46 11.08 1.75
C ASN A 490 6.39 9.99 1.75
N LYS A 491 6.70 8.77 1.28
CA LYS A 491 5.74 7.66 1.31
C LYS A 491 5.39 7.28 2.75
N GLN A 492 6.35 7.25 3.66
CA GLN A 492 6.07 6.96 5.07
C GLN A 492 5.31 8.07 5.77
N LYS A 493 5.66 9.35 5.55
CA LYS A 493 4.90 10.49 6.07
C LYS A 493 3.45 10.43 5.57
N VAL A 494 3.24 10.22 4.27
CA VAL A 494 1.90 10.06 3.69
C VAL A 494 1.17 8.87 4.29
N LEU A 495 1.77 7.69 4.39
CA LEU A 495 1.09 6.51 4.95
C LEU A 495 0.78 6.65 6.45
N LYS A 496 1.63 7.35 7.21
CA LYS A 496 1.40 7.62 8.64
C LYS A 496 0.30 8.68 8.84
N VAL A 497 0.27 9.69 7.97
CA VAL A 497 -0.64 10.82 8.10
C VAL A 497 -1.96 10.55 7.40
N GLN A 498 -2.03 9.64 6.41
CA GLN A 498 -3.25 9.31 5.65
C GLN A 498 -4.46 8.93 6.53
N PRO A 499 -4.36 8.08 7.57
CA PRO A 499 -5.49 7.82 8.46
C PRO A 499 -5.92 9.07 9.23
N HIS A 500 -4.97 9.93 9.60
CA HIS A 500 -5.26 11.19 10.27
C HIS A 500 -5.93 12.18 9.31
N ILE A 501 -5.45 12.27 8.06
CA ILE A 501 -6.07 13.08 7.00
C ILE A 501 -7.49 12.59 6.73
N GLU A 502 -7.72 11.29 6.61
CA GLU A 502 -9.06 10.75 6.38
C GLU A 502 -9.99 11.06 7.56
N LYS A 503 -9.48 10.97 8.79
CA LYS A 503 -10.23 11.37 9.98
C LYS A 503 -10.51 12.87 10.00
N THR A 504 -9.49 13.72 9.88
CA THR A 504 -9.61 15.18 9.89
C THR A 504 -10.47 15.69 8.75
N LEU A 505 -10.39 15.07 7.56
CA LEU A 505 -11.31 15.34 6.46
C LEU A 505 -12.73 15.05 6.93
N ASN A 506 -13.03 13.86 7.45
CA ASN A 506 -14.35 13.52 7.98
C ASN A 506 -14.82 14.44 9.12
N ASP A 507 -13.91 14.86 10.01
CA ASP A 507 -14.21 15.76 11.12
C ASP A 507 -14.54 17.17 10.60
N ILE A 508 -13.79 17.68 9.61
CA ILE A 508 -14.09 18.95 8.91
C ILE A 508 -15.46 18.86 8.20
N LEU A 509 -15.84 17.70 7.66
CA LEU A 509 -17.18 17.51 7.07
C LEU A 509 -18.30 17.69 8.09
N TYR A 510 -18.06 17.32 9.34
CA TYR A 510 -19.05 17.41 10.41
C TYR A 510 -19.28 18.86 10.88
N LEU A 511 -18.35 19.75 10.57
CA LEU A 511 -18.38 21.15 11.01
C LEU A 511 -19.04 22.10 10.00
N GLU A 512 -19.49 21.61 8.84
CA GLU A 512 -20.13 22.38 7.75
C GLU A 512 -19.33 23.60 7.22
N GLU A 513 -18.05 23.74 7.57
CA GLU A 513 -17.22 24.85 7.11
C GLU A 513 -16.74 24.63 5.66
N GLU A 514 -16.92 25.64 4.80
CA GLU A 514 -16.42 25.63 3.42
C GLU A 514 -14.90 25.87 3.34
N LEU A 515 -14.09 24.96 3.87
CA LEU A 515 -12.64 25.08 3.75
C LEU A 515 -12.17 24.81 2.31
N THR A 516 -11.27 25.64 1.82
CA THR A 516 -10.55 25.45 0.56
C THR A 516 -9.53 24.32 0.71
N THR A 517 -9.13 23.72 -0.42
CA THR A 517 -8.09 22.67 -0.41
C THR A 517 -6.74 23.16 0.13
N LYS A 518 -6.47 24.47 0.11
CA LYS A 518 -5.27 25.07 0.70
C LYS A 518 -5.36 25.14 2.22
N GLU A 519 -6.51 25.53 2.75
CA GLU A 519 -6.74 25.60 4.21
C GLU A 519 -6.73 24.20 4.83
N ILE A 520 -7.33 23.22 4.15
CA ILE A 520 -7.25 21.81 4.58
C ILE A 520 -5.80 21.30 4.57
N ALA A 521 -5.01 21.67 3.55
CA ALA A 521 -3.60 21.30 3.52
C ALA A 521 -2.82 21.95 4.69
N ALA A 522 -3.10 23.22 4.98
CA ALA A 522 -2.50 23.95 6.09
C ALA A 522 -2.89 23.38 7.46
N SER A 523 -4.15 23.02 7.67
CA SER A 523 -4.62 22.43 8.94
C SER A 523 -4.01 21.07 9.24
N LEU A 524 -3.57 20.36 8.20
CA LEU A 524 -2.86 19.09 8.29
C LEU A 524 -1.34 19.23 8.42
N ASP A 525 -0.82 20.46 8.42
CA ASP A 525 0.61 20.77 8.35
C ASP A 525 1.29 20.10 7.14
N ILE A 526 0.61 20.15 5.98
CA ILE A 526 1.10 19.60 4.72
C ILE A 526 1.19 20.72 3.68
N GLU A 527 2.37 20.90 3.10
CA GLU A 527 2.52 21.81 1.97
C GLU A 527 1.54 21.46 0.83
N PHE A 528 0.83 22.47 0.32
CA PHE A 528 -0.22 22.30 -0.67
C PHE A 528 0.24 21.53 -1.94
N ILE A 529 1.47 21.73 -2.39
CA ILE A 529 2.05 21.01 -3.54
C ILE A 529 2.11 19.51 -3.26
N ASN A 530 2.54 19.13 -2.06
CA ASN A 530 2.58 17.74 -1.62
C ASN A 530 1.16 17.18 -1.47
N PHE A 531 0.24 17.96 -0.92
CA PHE A 531 -1.18 17.60 -0.81
C PHE A 531 -1.79 17.25 -2.18
N GLN A 532 -1.53 18.07 -3.20
CA GLN A 532 -1.94 17.80 -4.59
C GLN A 532 -1.24 16.58 -5.19
N LYS A 533 0.08 16.48 -5.01
CA LYS A 533 0.91 15.39 -5.54
C LYS A 533 0.45 14.02 -5.04
N TYR A 534 -0.05 13.92 -3.82
CA TYR A 534 -0.57 12.68 -3.25
C TYR A 534 -2.05 12.41 -3.57
N GLY A 535 -2.68 13.26 -4.37
CA GLY A 535 -4.06 13.08 -4.82
C GLY A 535 -5.12 13.44 -3.77
N PHE A 536 -4.73 14.03 -2.64
CA PHE A 536 -5.70 14.42 -1.60
C PHE A 536 -6.65 15.51 -2.09
N SER A 537 -6.23 16.39 -2.99
CA SER A 537 -7.14 17.36 -3.61
C SER A 537 -8.30 16.70 -4.37
N LYS A 538 -8.06 15.57 -5.05
CA LYS A 538 -9.13 14.80 -5.71
C LYS A 538 -10.06 14.18 -4.67
N LYS A 539 -9.52 13.65 -3.58
CA LYS A 539 -10.31 13.06 -2.49
C LYS A 539 -11.18 14.11 -1.78
N VAL A 540 -10.66 15.32 -1.53
CA VAL A 540 -11.45 16.45 -1.04
C VAL A 540 -12.60 16.79 -1.99
N GLN A 541 -12.35 16.84 -3.30
CA GLN A 541 -13.40 17.10 -4.29
C GLN A 541 -14.46 16.00 -4.33
N GLU A 542 -14.05 14.73 -4.25
CA GLU A 542 -14.96 13.59 -4.20
C GLU A 542 -15.86 13.64 -2.96
N ILE A 543 -15.28 13.95 -1.81
CA ILE A 543 -15.99 14.12 -0.55
C ILE A 543 -16.96 15.31 -0.62
N LYS A 544 -16.54 16.48 -1.13
CA LYS A 544 -17.43 17.64 -1.34
C LYS A 544 -18.62 17.30 -2.24
N ARG A 545 -18.40 16.50 -3.30
CA ARG A 545 -19.50 16.00 -4.16
C ARG A 545 -20.46 15.08 -3.41
N GLN A 546 -19.96 14.22 -2.52
CA GLN A 546 -20.81 13.37 -1.69
C GLN A 546 -21.65 14.19 -0.71
N MET A 547 -21.07 15.22 -0.08
CA MET A 547 -21.82 16.13 0.80
C MET A 547 -22.90 16.88 0.04
N GLN A 548 -22.57 17.47 -1.11
CA GLN A 548 -23.54 18.21 -1.91
C GLN A 548 -24.72 17.31 -2.29
N LYS A 549 -24.43 16.05 -2.64
CA LYS A 549 -25.46 15.05 -2.90
C LYS A 549 -26.34 14.77 -1.68
N GLN A 550 -25.74 14.56 -0.49
CA GLN A 550 -26.49 14.32 0.76
C GLN A 550 -27.34 15.54 1.17
N ALA A 551 -26.81 16.76 1.03
CA ALA A 551 -27.54 17.99 1.31
C ALA A 551 -28.74 18.13 0.37
N THR A 552 -28.57 17.87 -0.93
CA THR A 552 -29.68 17.86 -1.90
C THR A 552 -30.70 16.75 -1.58
N GLU A 553 -30.26 15.57 -1.15
CA GLU A 553 -31.16 14.48 -0.72
C GLU A 553 -31.95 14.86 0.53
N SER A 554 -31.32 15.52 1.51
CA SER A 554 -32.00 16.02 2.72
C SER A 554 -33.00 17.13 2.40
N GLU A 555 -32.61 18.12 1.58
CA GLU A 555 -33.50 19.19 1.14
C GLU A 555 -34.72 18.64 0.38
N LEU A 556 -34.51 17.64 -0.49
CA LEU A 556 -35.60 16.94 -1.17
C LEU A 556 -36.49 16.19 -0.17
N PHE A 557 -35.92 15.53 0.83
CA PHE A 557 -36.68 14.82 1.85
C PHE A 557 -37.54 15.79 2.68
N ASP A 558 -36.99 16.93 3.08
CA ASP A 558 -37.72 17.97 3.81
C ASP A 558 -38.86 18.56 2.97
N LYS A 559 -38.60 18.85 1.68
CA LYS A 559 -39.64 19.27 0.73
C LYS A 559 -40.73 18.23 0.56
N VAL A 560 -40.37 16.94 0.53
CA VAL A 560 -41.34 15.84 0.49
C VAL A 560 -42.14 15.78 1.79
N GLN A 561 -41.51 15.93 2.96
CA GLN A 561 -42.24 15.96 4.22
C GLN A 561 -43.18 17.15 4.33
N GLU A 562 -42.76 18.34 3.90
CA GLU A 562 -43.59 19.54 3.84
C GLU A 562 -44.77 19.35 2.88
N TYR A 563 -44.52 18.77 1.71
CA TYR A 563 -45.57 18.39 0.77
C TYR A 563 -46.56 17.37 1.36
N VAL A 564 -46.07 16.36 2.08
CA VAL A 564 -46.93 15.38 2.76
C VAL A 564 -47.75 16.04 3.85
N LYS A 565 -47.15 16.93 4.67
CA LYS A 565 -47.88 17.68 5.72
C LYS A 565 -48.96 18.58 5.13
N THR A 566 -48.67 19.29 4.03
CA THR A 566 -49.65 20.14 3.34
C THR A 566 -50.75 19.29 2.68
N MET A 567 -50.39 18.16 2.06
CA MET A 567 -51.35 17.19 1.53
C MET A 567 -52.23 16.57 2.63
N ASP A 568 -51.69 16.27 3.81
CA ASP A 568 -52.46 15.75 4.93
C ASP A 568 -53.38 16.82 5.51
N GLN A 569 -52.98 18.09 5.55
CA GLN A 569 -53.86 19.21 5.90
C GLN A 569 -54.98 19.43 4.88
N VAL A 570 -54.68 19.32 3.58
CA VAL A 570 -55.67 19.39 2.50
C VAL A 570 -56.57 18.16 2.49
N ARG A 571 -56.04 16.97 2.80
CA ARG A 571 -56.84 15.76 2.93
C ARG A 571 -57.66 15.78 4.20
N LEU A 572 -57.20 16.35 5.31
CA LEU A 572 -57.99 16.55 6.54
C LEU A 572 -59.13 17.56 6.33
N SER A 573 -58.94 18.59 5.50
CA SER A 573 -60.03 19.50 5.13
C SER A 573 -61.01 18.87 4.12
N VAL A 574 -60.58 17.91 3.31
CA VAL A 574 -61.46 17.12 2.41
C VAL A 574 -62.09 15.89 3.11
N PHE A 575 -61.45 15.32 4.13
CA PHE A 575 -61.95 14.16 4.89
C PHE A 575 -63.02 14.50 5.94
N ILE A 576 -63.30 15.79 6.17
CA ILE A 576 -64.50 16.21 6.90
C ILE A 576 -65.76 16.08 6.02
N ILE A 577 -65.65 15.75 4.72
CA ILE A 577 -66.83 15.61 3.85
C ILE A 577 -67.08 14.19 3.35
N THR A 578 -66.14 13.23 3.34
CA THR A 578 -66.49 11.85 2.96
C THR A 578 -65.73 10.79 3.73
N SER A 579 -66.51 9.89 4.35
CA SER A 579 -66.09 8.77 5.16
C SER A 579 -65.63 7.57 4.31
N GLY A 580 -64.66 6.83 4.87
CA GLY A 580 -64.50 5.38 4.65
C GLY A 580 -63.71 4.92 3.42
N LYS A 581 -62.36 4.81 3.54
CA LYS A 581 -61.48 3.76 2.91
C LYS A 581 -59.96 4.06 2.91
N ALA A 582 -59.43 4.93 3.77
CA ALA A 582 -58.02 5.39 3.67
C ALA A 582 -57.03 4.76 4.68
N GLN A 583 -57.07 3.45 4.93
CA GLN A 583 -56.14 2.80 5.88
C GLN A 583 -55.04 1.92 5.26
N MET A 584 -54.94 1.84 3.92
CA MET A 584 -54.04 0.89 3.25
C MET A 584 -52.75 1.48 2.65
N ILE A 585 -52.60 2.81 2.57
CA ILE A 585 -51.50 3.46 1.82
C ILE A 585 -50.32 3.90 2.70
N LEU A 586 -50.48 3.97 4.03
CA LEU A 586 -49.48 4.52 4.96
C LEU A 586 -48.28 3.60 5.29
N ARG A 587 -48.11 2.45 4.63
CA ARG A 587 -47.06 1.47 5.00
C ARG A 587 -45.85 1.38 4.06
N ASN A 588 -45.79 2.15 2.96
CA ASN A 588 -44.64 2.03 2.04
C ASN A 588 -44.31 3.33 1.26
N PRO A 589 -43.42 4.20 1.79
CA PRO A 589 -43.11 5.51 1.19
C PRO A 589 -42.47 5.43 -0.21
N CYS A 590 -41.85 4.30 -0.59
CA CYS A 590 -41.21 4.13 -1.90
C CYS A 590 -42.22 3.96 -3.06
N LEU A 591 -43.48 3.61 -2.78
CA LEU A 591 -44.53 3.45 -3.80
C LEU A 591 -45.18 4.77 -4.22
N LEU A 592 -45.14 5.80 -3.37
CA LEU A 592 -45.66 7.15 -3.69
C LEU A 592 -44.88 7.81 -4.84
N TRP A 593 -43.59 7.49 -4.98
CA TRP A 593 -42.70 8.08 -5.99
C TRP A 593 -43.10 7.76 -7.44
N ARG A 594 -43.85 6.67 -7.69
CA ARG A 594 -44.33 6.31 -9.04
C ARG A 594 -45.66 6.97 -9.42
N ILE A 595 -46.38 7.55 -8.46
CA ILE A 595 -47.74 8.06 -8.68
C ILE A 595 -47.77 9.59 -8.82
N ILE A 596 -46.75 10.30 -8.31
CA ILE A 596 -46.80 11.76 -8.15
C ILE A 596 -46.02 12.53 -9.24
N LEU A 597 -45.17 11.89 -10.05
CA LEU A 597 -44.52 12.58 -11.17
C LEU A 597 -45.47 12.70 -12.37
N PRO A 598 -45.84 13.92 -12.81
CA PRO A 598 -46.56 14.11 -14.06
C PRO A 598 -45.64 13.74 -15.23
N SER A 599 -46.19 13.09 -16.25
CA SER A 599 -45.51 12.63 -17.46
C SER A 599 -44.90 13.71 -18.35
N SER A 600 -44.71 14.94 -17.86
CA SER A 600 -44.25 16.10 -18.63
C SER A 600 -42.81 16.54 -18.35
N LEU A 601 -42.01 15.76 -17.61
CA LEU A 601 -40.59 16.04 -17.35
C LEU A 601 -39.73 14.76 -17.41
N LEU A 602 -39.89 13.97 -18.48
CA LEU A 602 -38.93 12.97 -18.94
C LEU A 602 -38.43 13.32 -20.34
#